data_AF-A0A7Y5IRT7-F1
#
_entry.id   AF-A0A7Y5IRT7-F1
#
_cell.length_a   1.000
_cell.length_b   1.000
_cell.length_c   1.000
_cell.angle_alpha   90.00
_cell.angle_beta   90.00
_cell.angle_gamma   90.00
#
_symmetry.space_group_name_H-M   'P 1'
#
loop_
_entity.id
_entity.type
_entity.pdbx_description
1 polymer ?
#
loop_
_entity_poly.entity_id
_entity_poly.type
_entity_poly.pdbx_seq_one_letter_code
_entity_poly.pdbx_strand_id
1 'polypeptide(L)'
;MTVRDRFLAEEVEAGLAELPLIDAHTHLVGGRFGARGLEDILLYHMAVTDLYAAGCPSGNRLTEFPGWPTREEAIRRIEEAIPFLPRVRNTSASWAIRIILKDLYAWEEPITRENWRNLDALVRERAEDRSWGHSVLDRLNIRRTVTEYARRGEGVDDDRLQYALEWAFFTRCQWGEFDTALYELEHSWGKSPQSPTGIGKGRRVEGERRIRSLADVHAALDHYVNSIPYDCLVAHATHLSTDIDYRVVGETEMEQALKRREQAGPEERDIYASYVHERFLHELEPHADTLAFQFSFGAEPLPFETGSRLSHRTLAQLAEMVARHPRVRFQCFLASRPANQALCTLARELPNLSLIGCWWHNFFPDAIREVMGERLDMLPLNKQIGFFSDAYCVEGVYGKATLLRKQLAAVLSDRIRRGQYSMEEALSIAREILFESPQSLLGIRPRSVT
;
A
#
# COMPACT_ATOMS: atom_id res chain seq x y z
N MET A 1 -30.06 -13.34 8.63
CA MET A 1 -28.97 -14.26 9.00
C MET A 1 -29.51 -15.19 10.08
N THR A 2 -29.56 -16.49 9.82
CA THR A 2 -30.01 -17.49 10.81
C THR A 2 -28.92 -17.70 11.86
N VAL A 3 -29.26 -18.26 13.03
CA VAL A 3 -28.27 -18.61 14.08
C VAL A 3 -27.18 -19.53 13.52
N ARG A 4 -27.57 -20.45 12.63
CA ARG A 4 -26.67 -21.36 11.93
C ARG A 4 -25.69 -20.63 11.02
N ASP A 5 -26.13 -19.59 10.32
CA ASP A 5 -25.26 -18.79 9.44
C ASP A 5 -24.21 -18.02 10.25
N ARG A 6 -24.60 -17.54 11.43
CA ARG A 6 -23.66 -16.86 12.35
C ARG A 6 -22.58 -17.81 12.83
N PHE A 7 -22.97 -19.02 13.25
CA PHE A 7 -22.03 -20.04 13.72
C PHE A 7 -21.02 -20.43 12.63
N LEU A 8 -21.48 -20.60 11.39
CA LEU A 8 -20.58 -20.90 10.26
C LEU A 8 -19.56 -19.80 10.02
N ALA A 9 -19.96 -18.53 10.04
CA ALA A 9 -19.03 -17.41 9.84
C ALA A 9 -18.00 -17.30 10.98
N GLU A 10 -18.42 -17.55 12.22
CA GLU A 10 -17.53 -17.59 13.39
C GLU A 10 -16.53 -18.77 13.29
N GLU A 11 -16.98 -19.93 12.82
CA GLU A 11 -16.12 -21.11 12.60
C GLU A 11 -15.10 -20.89 11.48
N VAL A 12 -15.53 -20.31 10.34
CA VAL A 12 -14.60 -19.94 9.25
C VAL A 12 -13.60 -18.90 9.73
N GLU A 13 -14.05 -17.86 10.46
CA GLU A 13 -13.15 -16.83 10.99
C GLU A 13 -12.10 -17.41 11.93
N ALA A 14 -12.49 -18.33 12.82
CA ALA A 14 -11.56 -19.04 13.68
C ALA A 14 -10.54 -19.86 12.86
N GLY A 15 -10.99 -20.59 11.84
CA GLY A 15 -10.09 -21.31 10.92
C GLY A 15 -9.11 -20.40 10.20
N LEU A 16 -9.54 -19.21 9.76
CA LEU A 16 -8.67 -18.21 9.11
C LEU A 16 -7.61 -17.61 10.06
N ALA A 17 -7.90 -17.56 11.37
CA ALA A 17 -6.96 -17.06 12.36
C ALA A 17 -5.75 -17.99 12.55
N GLU A 18 -5.95 -19.31 12.38
CA GLU A 18 -4.90 -20.32 12.48
C GLU A 18 -3.99 -20.38 11.24
N LEU A 19 -4.46 -19.85 10.09
CA LEU A 19 -3.67 -19.88 8.86
C LEU A 19 -2.45 -18.94 8.95
N PRO A 20 -1.29 -19.37 8.41
CA PRO A 20 -0.15 -18.49 8.27
C PRO A 20 -0.50 -17.32 7.33
N LEU A 21 0.10 -16.17 7.59
CA LEU A 21 -0.14 -14.94 6.84
C LEU A 21 1.20 -14.34 6.39
N ILE A 22 1.21 -13.77 5.19
CA ILE A 22 2.27 -12.87 4.75
C ILE A 22 1.68 -11.47 4.63
N ASP A 23 2.34 -10.50 5.25
CA ASP A 23 2.06 -9.09 5.02
C ASP A 23 2.91 -8.62 3.83
N ALA A 24 2.34 -8.71 2.63
CA ALA A 24 3.10 -8.56 1.39
C ALA A 24 3.54 -7.13 1.06
N HIS A 25 3.10 -6.12 1.83
CA HIS A 25 3.53 -4.72 1.70
C HIS A 25 3.06 -3.88 2.91
N THR A 26 3.97 -3.09 3.50
CA THR A 26 3.69 -2.21 4.65
C THR A 26 4.72 -1.10 4.82
N HIS A 27 4.49 -0.18 5.76
CA HIS A 27 5.37 0.95 6.08
C HIS A 27 5.95 0.88 7.50
N LEU A 28 6.03 -0.31 8.08
CA LEU A 28 6.74 -0.56 9.35
C LEU A 28 8.21 -0.16 9.25
N VAL A 29 8.77 0.33 10.37
CA VAL A 29 10.18 0.72 10.43
C VAL A 29 10.97 -0.28 11.24
N GLY A 30 12.10 -0.73 10.70
CA GLY A 30 13.06 -1.59 11.39
C GLY A 30 13.43 -1.01 12.75
N GLY A 31 13.25 -1.81 13.78
CA GLY A 31 13.49 -1.51 15.17
C GLY A 31 12.42 -0.67 15.87
N ARG A 32 11.33 -0.29 15.18
CA ARG A 32 10.23 0.52 15.70
C ARG A 32 8.90 0.08 15.11
N PHE A 33 8.48 -1.15 15.42
CA PHE A 33 7.23 -1.73 14.94
C PHE A 33 5.97 -1.18 15.62
N GLY A 34 6.02 -0.97 16.93
CA GLY A 34 4.86 -0.54 17.72
C GLY A 34 4.48 0.93 17.49
N ALA A 35 3.21 1.24 17.76
CA ALA A 35 2.72 2.60 17.90
C ALA A 35 3.55 3.35 18.95
N ARG A 36 3.94 4.58 18.63
CA ARG A 36 4.77 5.42 19.53
C ARG A 36 3.97 6.07 20.64
N GLY A 37 2.65 6.10 20.47
CA GLY A 37 1.66 6.69 21.37
C GLY A 37 0.28 6.57 20.74
N LEU A 38 -0.74 7.08 21.43
CA LEU A 38 -2.13 6.98 20.97
C LEU A 38 -2.33 7.65 19.60
N GLU A 39 -1.51 8.64 19.24
CA GLU A 39 -1.53 9.31 17.95
C GLU A 39 -1.41 8.36 16.75
N ASP A 40 -0.58 7.32 16.83
CA ASP A 40 -0.37 6.40 15.70
C ASP A 40 -1.58 5.48 15.45
N ILE A 41 -2.43 5.31 16.46
CA ILE A 41 -3.66 4.52 16.40
C ILE A 41 -4.85 5.42 16.07
N LEU A 42 -5.07 6.46 16.88
CA LEU A 42 -6.25 7.32 16.83
C LEU A 42 -6.23 8.28 15.64
N LEU A 43 -5.03 8.71 15.23
CA LEU A 43 -4.82 9.65 14.13
C LEU A 43 -4.15 8.97 12.93
N TYR A 44 -4.40 7.68 12.75
CA TYR A 44 -4.12 6.99 11.49
C TYR A 44 -4.74 7.80 10.34
N HIS A 45 -4.04 7.97 9.21
CA HIS A 45 -4.41 8.96 8.18
C HIS A 45 -5.86 8.83 7.68
N MET A 46 -6.40 7.61 7.53
CA MET A 46 -7.82 7.41 7.18
C MET A 46 -8.78 7.90 8.27
N ALA A 47 -8.44 7.74 9.55
CA ALA A 47 -9.21 8.27 10.67
C ALA A 47 -9.12 9.81 10.74
N VAL A 48 -7.98 10.40 10.37
CA VAL A 48 -7.85 11.86 10.24
C VAL A 48 -8.81 12.39 9.17
N THR A 49 -8.94 11.71 8.03
CA THR A 49 -9.92 12.08 6.99
C THR A 49 -11.35 12.02 7.53
N ASP A 50 -11.73 10.95 8.25
CA ASP A 50 -13.05 10.84 8.88
C ASP A 50 -13.32 11.99 9.87
N LEU A 51 -12.33 12.29 10.73
CA LEU A 51 -12.41 13.36 11.72
C LEU A 51 -12.54 14.74 11.08
N TYR A 52 -11.76 15.00 10.03
CA TYR A 52 -11.81 16.24 9.28
C TYR A 52 -13.18 16.42 8.62
N ALA A 53 -13.71 15.37 7.98
CA ALA A 53 -15.07 15.37 7.42
C ALA A 53 -16.15 15.60 8.49
N ALA A 54 -15.92 15.16 9.74
CA ALA A 54 -16.82 15.41 10.87
C ALA A 54 -16.74 16.82 11.47
N GLY A 55 -15.79 17.65 11.00
CA GLY A 55 -15.58 19.04 11.41
C GLY A 55 -14.35 19.29 12.29
N CYS A 56 -13.47 18.30 12.49
CA CYS A 56 -12.19 18.51 13.15
C CYS A 56 -11.38 19.55 12.36
N PRO A 57 -10.77 20.57 12.99
CA PRO A 57 -10.09 21.66 12.25
C PRO A 57 -8.88 21.19 11.43
N SER A 58 -8.38 20.00 11.75
CA SER A 58 -7.05 19.52 11.41
C SER A 58 -7.17 18.30 10.48
N GLY A 59 -6.97 18.52 9.17
CA GLY A 59 -7.13 17.48 8.14
C GLY A 59 -5.83 16.90 7.55
N ASN A 60 -4.69 17.55 7.79
CA ASN A 60 -3.40 17.05 7.31
C ASN A 60 -2.94 15.83 8.12
N ARG A 61 -2.14 14.96 7.50
CA ARG A 61 -1.39 13.90 8.20
C ARG A 61 -0.47 14.50 9.27
N LEU A 62 -0.14 13.69 10.28
CA LEU A 62 0.94 14.01 11.22
C LEU A 62 2.29 13.97 10.49
N THR A 63 3.34 14.52 11.09
CA THR A 63 4.71 14.43 10.54
C THR A 63 5.10 12.98 10.19
N GLU A 64 5.35 12.70 8.91
CA GLU A 64 5.62 11.35 8.40
C GLU A 64 7.12 11.03 8.36
N PHE A 65 7.45 9.73 8.26
CA PHE A 65 8.81 9.24 8.04
C PHE A 65 9.49 9.96 6.85
N PRO A 66 10.79 10.28 6.94
CA PRO A 66 11.75 9.95 8.01
C PRO A 66 11.63 10.81 9.27
N GLY A 67 10.74 11.81 9.27
CA GLY A 67 10.35 12.55 10.45
C GLY A 67 9.33 11.80 11.31
N TRP A 68 8.92 12.45 12.40
CA TRP A 68 8.00 11.88 13.38
C TRP A 68 7.26 13.03 14.08
N PRO A 69 5.96 12.92 14.41
CA PRO A 69 5.28 13.91 15.23
C PRO A 69 6.03 14.15 16.54
N THR A 70 6.17 15.42 16.90
CA THR A 70 6.63 15.77 18.24
C THR A 70 5.54 15.46 19.27
N ARG A 71 5.91 15.40 20.54
CA ARG A 71 4.94 15.18 21.60
C ARG A 71 3.90 16.31 21.66
N GLU A 72 4.31 17.56 21.39
CA GLU A 72 3.40 18.70 21.31
C GLU A 72 2.43 18.59 20.14
N GLU A 73 2.88 18.11 18.98
CA GLU A 73 2.01 17.84 17.83
C GLU A 73 0.98 16.76 18.18
N ALA A 74 1.42 15.63 18.73
CA ALA A 74 0.55 14.52 19.11
C ALA A 74 -0.53 14.94 20.12
N ILE A 75 -0.14 15.59 21.23
CA ILE A 75 -1.06 16.05 22.28
C ILE A 75 -2.11 16.99 21.68
N ARG A 76 -1.67 18.02 20.95
CA ARG A 76 -2.57 19.01 20.34
C ARG A 76 -3.59 18.33 19.42
N ARG A 77 -3.12 17.43 18.57
CA ARG A 77 -3.94 16.76 17.56
C ARG A 77 -4.92 15.75 18.16
N ILE A 78 -4.54 15.05 19.23
CA ILE A 78 -5.46 14.19 19.98
C ILE A 78 -6.55 15.03 20.65
N GLU A 79 -6.19 16.12 21.33
CA GLU A 79 -7.16 16.99 22.01
C GLU A 79 -8.14 17.67 21.04
N GLU A 80 -7.68 18.02 19.83
CA GLU A 80 -8.53 18.50 18.73
C GLU A 80 -9.51 17.43 18.24
N ALA A 81 -9.10 16.16 18.19
CA ALA A 81 -9.91 15.06 17.67
C ALA A 81 -11.01 14.57 18.63
N ILE A 82 -10.76 14.58 19.95
CA ILE A 82 -11.66 14.02 20.97
C ILE A 82 -13.14 14.46 20.80
N PRO A 83 -13.47 15.76 20.61
CA PRO A 83 -14.86 16.19 20.44
C PRO A 83 -15.58 15.58 19.22
N PHE A 84 -14.83 15.08 18.23
CA PHE A 84 -15.36 14.56 16.97
C PHE A 84 -15.44 13.03 16.94
N LEU A 85 -14.80 12.33 17.89
CA LEU A 85 -14.86 10.86 17.98
C LEU A 85 -16.30 10.30 17.97
N PRO A 86 -17.29 10.89 18.67
CA PRO A 86 -18.67 10.40 18.62
C PRO A 86 -19.31 10.50 17.23
N ARG A 87 -18.84 11.41 16.35
CA ARG A 87 -19.39 11.66 15.01
C ARG A 87 -18.87 10.68 13.97
N VAL A 88 -17.69 10.11 14.19
CA VAL A 88 -17.06 9.14 13.29
C VAL A 88 -17.26 7.69 13.74
N ARG A 89 -18.03 7.45 14.81
CA ARG A 89 -18.18 6.12 15.42
C ARG A 89 -18.65 5.01 14.46
N ASN A 90 -19.37 5.39 13.41
CA ASN A 90 -19.89 4.50 12.37
C ASN A 90 -18.86 4.13 11.30
N THR A 91 -17.71 4.81 11.23
CA THR A 91 -16.73 4.59 10.16
C THR A 91 -15.92 3.32 10.41
N SER A 92 -15.37 2.78 9.32
CA SER A 92 -14.57 1.55 9.36
C SER A 92 -13.26 1.75 10.12
N ALA A 93 -12.64 2.93 10.00
CA ALA A 93 -11.45 3.28 10.77
C ALA A 93 -11.75 3.32 12.27
N SER A 94 -12.88 3.92 12.68
CA SER A 94 -13.31 3.92 14.08
C SER A 94 -13.57 2.50 14.61
N TRP A 95 -14.11 1.61 13.77
CA TRP A 95 -14.26 0.20 14.13
C TRP A 95 -12.90 -0.52 14.29
N ALA A 96 -11.97 -0.32 13.36
CA ALA A 96 -10.61 -0.87 13.45
C ALA A 96 -9.90 -0.41 14.73
N ILE A 97 -9.98 0.89 15.06
CA ILE A 97 -9.40 1.45 16.29
C ILE A 97 -9.99 0.77 17.52
N ARG A 98 -11.31 0.57 17.59
CA ARG A 98 -11.93 -0.13 18.73
C ARG A 98 -11.45 -1.59 18.85
N ILE A 99 -11.24 -2.29 17.73
CA ILE A 99 -10.67 -3.65 17.73
C ILE A 99 -9.25 -3.61 18.32
N ILE A 100 -8.40 -2.70 17.84
CA ILE A 100 -7.03 -2.54 18.33
C ILE A 100 -7.02 -2.26 19.83
N LEU A 101 -7.77 -1.25 20.27
CA LEU A 101 -7.79 -0.81 21.66
C LEU A 101 -8.32 -1.91 22.60
N LYS A 102 -9.36 -2.61 22.19
CA LYS A 102 -9.90 -3.73 22.95
C LYS A 102 -8.90 -4.89 23.04
N ASP A 103 -8.44 -5.39 21.91
CA ASP A 103 -7.72 -6.66 21.86
C ASP A 103 -6.27 -6.55 22.33
N LEU A 104 -5.64 -5.39 22.10
CA LEU A 104 -4.23 -5.18 22.43
C LEU A 104 -4.03 -4.42 23.75
N TYR A 105 -4.99 -3.58 24.15
CA TYR A 105 -4.86 -2.70 25.31
C TYR A 105 -5.97 -2.89 26.37
N ALA A 106 -6.89 -3.85 26.16
CA ALA A 106 -8.05 -4.09 27.04
C ALA A 106 -8.89 -2.82 27.30
N TRP A 107 -8.91 -1.90 26.34
CA TRP A 107 -9.59 -0.62 26.45
C TRP A 107 -10.92 -0.62 25.68
N GLU A 108 -12.03 -0.69 26.42
CA GLU A 108 -13.39 -0.68 25.85
C GLU A 108 -14.15 0.63 26.14
N GLU A 109 -13.57 1.53 26.93
CA GLU A 109 -14.19 2.81 27.30
C GLU A 109 -14.12 3.85 26.16
N PRO A 110 -15.10 4.75 26.03
CA PRO A 110 -14.98 5.92 25.16
C PRO A 110 -13.75 6.76 25.53
N ILE A 111 -13.04 7.27 24.53
CA ILE A 111 -11.92 8.19 24.74
C ILE A 111 -12.48 9.59 25.00
N THR A 112 -12.14 10.17 26.15
CA THR A 112 -12.59 11.49 26.61
C THR A 112 -11.40 12.37 27.01
N ARG A 113 -11.67 13.65 27.31
CA ARG A 113 -10.62 14.59 27.77
C ARG A 113 -9.99 14.14 29.09
N GLU A 114 -10.75 13.43 29.91
CA GLU A 114 -10.37 12.98 31.25
C GLU A 114 -9.53 11.71 31.24
N ASN A 115 -9.72 10.82 30.24
CA ASN A 115 -9.09 9.48 30.25
C ASN A 115 -8.06 9.24 29.14
N TRP A 116 -8.00 10.05 28.07
CA TRP A 116 -7.12 9.75 26.92
C TRP A 116 -5.64 9.67 27.29
N ARG A 117 -5.19 10.42 28.31
CA ARG A 117 -3.80 10.38 28.79
C ARG A 117 -3.44 9.05 29.43
N ASN A 118 -4.40 8.39 30.08
CA ASN A 118 -4.19 7.05 30.64
C ASN A 118 -4.03 6.04 29.50
N LEU A 119 -4.85 6.15 28.46
CA LEU A 119 -4.73 5.31 27.27
C LEU A 119 -3.41 5.56 26.53
N ASP A 120 -3.01 6.82 26.34
CA ASP A 120 -1.72 7.16 25.73
C ASP A 120 -0.54 6.59 26.53
N ALA A 121 -0.60 6.62 27.86
CA ALA A 121 0.41 5.99 28.71
C ALA A 121 0.48 4.47 28.51
N LEU A 122 -0.67 3.78 28.40
CA LEU A 122 -0.70 2.34 28.11
C LEU A 122 -0.08 1.99 26.75
N VAL A 123 -0.35 2.80 25.72
CA VAL A 123 0.25 2.62 24.39
C VAL A 123 1.76 2.87 24.44
N ARG A 124 2.20 3.92 25.13
CA ARG A 124 3.63 4.26 25.25
C ARG A 124 4.43 3.25 26.05
N GLU A 125 3.84 2.60 27.06
CA GLU A 125 4.49 1.50 27.77
C GLU A 125 4.87 0.35 26.82
N ARG A 126 4.05 0.10 25.78
CA ARG A 126 4.34 -0.88 24.74
C ARG A 126 5.30 -0.37 23.67
N ALA A 127 5.31 0.93 23.40
CA ALA A 127 6.17 1.54 22.38
C ALA A 127 7.67 1.30 22.63
N GLU A 128 8.08 1.21 23.88
CA GLU A 128 9.48 1.00 24.28
C GLU A 128 9.87 -0.49 24.32
N ASP A 129 8.89 -1.40 24.27
CA ASP A 129 9.11 -2.85 24.31
C ASP A 129 9.24 -3.41 22.88
N ARG A 130 10.47 -3.72 22.47
CA ARG A 130 10.71 -4.37 21.16
C ARG A 130 9.94 -5.68 21.00
N SER A 131 9.81 -6.46 22.07
CA SER A 131 9.15 -7.77 22.01
C SER A 131 7.66 -7.65 21.71
N TRP A 132 7.03 -6.52 22.08
CA TRP A 132 5.63 -6.24 21.80
C TRP A 132 5.32 -6.33 20.31
N GLY A 133 6.09 -5.62 19.48
CA GLY A 133 5.90 -5.59 18.03
C GLY A 133 5.94 -6.98 17.40
N HIS A 134 6.94 -7.79 17.77
CA HIS A 134 7.04 -9.17 17.33
C HIS A 134 5.87 -10.03 17.84
N SER A 135 5.46 -9.86 19.09
CA SER A 135 4.34 -10.61 19.67
C SER A 135 3.01 -10.34 18.96
N VAL A 136 2.78 -9.11 18.51
CA VAL A 136 1.57 -8.76 17.72
C VAL A 136 1.59 -9.45 16.36
N LEU A 137 2.75 -9.48 15.69
CA LEU A 137 2.92 -10.22 14.42
C LEU A 137 2.72 -11.73 14.63
N ASP A 138 3.23 -12.29 15.74
CA ASP A 138 3.07 -13.70 16.09
C ASP A 138 1.60 -14.06 16.38
N ARG A 139 0.86 -13.20 17.10
CA ARG A 139 -0.59 -13.36 17.33
C ARG A 139 -1.39 -13.37 16.02
N LEU A 140 -0.90 -12.70 14.99
CA LEU A 140 -1.51 -12.71 13.66
C LEU A 140 -1.06 -13.89 12.79
N ASN A 141 -0.14 -14.72 13.28
CA ASN A 141 0.56 -15.76 12.52
C ASN A 141 1.26 -15.20 11.26
N ILE A 142 1.78 -13.97 11.34
CA ILE A 142 2.53 -13.37 10.24
C ILE A 142 3.93 -13.98 10.18
N ARG A 143 4.21 -14.65 9.06
CA ARG A 143 5.47 -15.38 8.84
C ARG A 143 6.55 -14.52 8.20
N ARG A 144 6.15 -13.46 7.50
CA ARG A 144 7.04 -12.47 6.91
C ARG A 144 6.26 -11.21 6.59
N THR A 145 6.95 -10.08 6.65
CA THR A 145 6.42 -8.77 6.28
C THR A 145 7.35 -8.12 5.27
N VAL A 146 6.81 -7.53 4.20
CA VAL A 146 7.59 -6.74 3.24
C VAL A 146 7.39 -5.26 3.52
N THR A 147 8.47 -4.52 3.74
CA THR A 147 8.40 -3.05 3.93
C THR A 147 9.33 -2.30 2.98
N GLU A 148 9.28 -0.98 2.99
CA GLU A 148 10.17 -0.15 2.19
C GLU A 148 11.65 -0.34 2.60
N TYR A 149 12.54 -0.48 1.62
CA TYR A 149 13.99 -0.58 1.86
C TYR A 149 14.53 0.63 2.64
N ALA A 150 14.01 1.83 2.38
CA ALA A 150 14.37 3.04 3.12
C ALA A 150 14.04 2.97 4.63
N ARG A 151 13.11 2.08 5.03
CA ARG A 151 12.69 1.87 6.42
C ARG A 151 13.42 0.70 7.11
N ARG A 152 14.36 0.05 6.43
CA ARG A 152 15.16 -1.07 6.97
C ARG A 152 15.96 -0.68 8.23
N GLY A 153 16.44 0.57 8.28
CA GLY A 153 17.43 0.98 9.28
C GLY A 153 18.69 0.11 9.19
N GLU A 154 19.23 -0.29 10.34
CA GLU A 154 20.44 -1.13 10.42
C GLU A 154 20.19 -2.63 10.19
N GLY A 155 18.98 -3.02 9.74
CA GLY A 155 18.64 -4.43 9.48
C GLY A 155 18.36 -5.28 10.73
N VAL A 156 18.03 -4.64 11.85
CA VAL A 156 17.79 -5.31 13.15
C VAL A 156 16.62 -6.29 13.15
N ASP A 157 15.71 -6.18 12.18
CA ASP A 157 14.53 -7.05 12.05
C ASP A 157 14.48 -7.78 10.69
N ASP A 158 15.64 -8.01 10.04
CA ASP A 158 15.76 -8.76 8.78
C ASP A 158 15.21 -10.22 8.89
N ASP A 159 15.05 -10.76 10.09
CA ASP A 159 14.41 -12.06 10.33
C ASP A 159 12.88 -12.01 10.15
N ARG A 160 12.27 -10.83 10.33
CA ARG A 160 10.85 -10.55 10.12
C ARG A 160 10.56 -9.86 8.80
N LEU A 161 11.51 -9.07 8.30
CA LEU A 161 11.31 -8.16 7.18
C LEU A 161 11.97 -8.64 5.88
N GLN A 162 11.30 -8.41 4.77
CA GLN A 162 11.87 -8.32 3.42
C GLN A 162 11.56 -6.94 2.84
N TYR A 163 12.13 -6.60 1.69
CA TYR A 163 12.13 -5.22 1.24
C TYR A 163 11.57 -5.04 -0.17
N ALA A 164 10.76 -4.00 -0.33
CA ALA A 164 10.40 -3.43 -1.62
C ALA A 164 11.09 -2.06 -1.77
N LEU A 165 11.40 -1.68 -3.00
CA LEU A 165 11.97 -0.37 -3.30
C LEU A 165 10.89 0.60 -3.72
N GLU A 166 10.68 1.64 -2.91
CA GLU A 166 9.98 2.87 -3.28
C GLU A 166 11.01 4.00 -3.31
N TRP A 167 11.20 4.64 -4.47
CA TRP A 167 12.23 5.69 -4.58
C TRP A 167 11.86 6.82 -5.54
N ALA A 168 11.80 6.60 -6.87
CA ALA A 168 11.43 7.65 -7.82
C ALA A 168 10.14 7.26 -8.54
N PHE A 169 9.06 8.01 -8.34
CA PHE A 169 7.74 7.69 -8.90
C PHE A 169 7.49 8.49 -10.19
N PHE A 170 8.18 8.13 -11.26
CA PHE A 170 8.13 8.89 -12.53
C PHE A 170 6.76 8.85 -13.23
N THR A 171 5.85 7.95 -12.83
CA THR A 171 4.46 7.82 -13.33
C THR A 171 3.41 8.36 -12.36
N ARG A 172 3.83 9.07 -11.30
CA ARG A 172 2.92 9.75 -10.37
C ARG A 172 2.65 11.17 -10.85
N CYS A 173 1.40 11.60 -10.77
CA CYS A 173 1.03 13.01 -10.94
C CYS A 173 1.16 13.77 -9.62
N GLN A 174 1.47 15.06 -9.69
CA GLN A 174 1.31 16.00 -8.59
C GLN A 174 0.36 17.11 -9.05
N TRP A 175 -0.48 17.61 -8.14
CA TRP A 175 -1.51 18.58 -8.50
C TRP A 175 -0.90 19.88 -9.02
N GLY A 176 -1.16 20.21 -10.29
CA GLY A 176 -0.67 21.43 -10.94
C GLY A 176 0.76 21.32 -11.51
N GLU A 177 1.36 20.13 -11.49
CA GLU A 177 2.74 19.92 -11.91
C GLU A 177 2.82 18.94 -13.11
N PHE A 178 3.59 19.30 -14.13
CA PHE A 178 3.62 18.58 -15.42
C PHE A 178 4.98 17.95 -15.77
N ASP A 179 6.02 18.15 -14.95
CA ASP A 179 7.36 17.57 -15.18
C ASP A 179 7.77 16.58 -14.07
N THR A 180 6.81 16.05 -13.31
CA THR A 180 7.05 15.16 -12.16
C THR A 180 7.99 13.98 -12.49
N ALA A 181 7.86 13.39 -13.68
CA ALA A 181 8.74 12.32 -14.13
C ALA A 181 10.23 12.71 -14.13
N LEU A 182 10.53 13.91 -14.63
CA LEU A 182 11.88 14.45 -14.67
C LEU A 182 12.34 14.87 -13.27
N TYR A 183 11.45 15.51 -12.50
CA TYR A 183 11.71 15.92 -11.12
C TYR A 183 12.12 14.73 -10.24
N GLU A 184 11.41 13.60 -10.33
CA GLU A 184 11.72 12.38 -9.58
C GLU A 184 13.07 11.76 -9.99
N LEU A 185 13.38 11.74 -11.30
CA LEU A 185 14.70 11.31 -11.78
C LEU A 185 15.81 12.23 -11.28
N GLU A 186 15.63 13.54 -11.30
CA GLU A 186 16.61 14.50 -10.77
C GLU A 186 16.86 14.33 -9.28
N HIS A 187 15.82 13.99 -8.52
CA HIS A 187 15.92 13.76 -7.08
C HIS A 187 16.60 12.45 -6.70
N SER A 188 16.65 11.49 -7.61
CA SER A 188 17.36 10.21 -7.44
C SER A 188 18.76 10.23 -8.08
N TRP A 189 19.01 11.12 -9.04
CA TRP A 189 20.25 11.15 -9.79
C TRP A 189 21.47 11.52 -8.91
N GLY A 190 22.43 10.59 -8.82
CA GLY A 190 23.62 10.74 -7.99
C GLY A 190 23.41 10.39 -6.51
N LYS A 191 22.22 9.90 -6.14
CA LYS A 191 21.89 9.52 -4.76
C LYS A 191 21.69 8.01 -4.65
N SER A 192 21.82 7.49 -3.43
CA SER A 192 21.41 6.13 -3.11
C SER A 192 19.90 6.05 -2.89
N PRO A 193 19.29 4.85 -3.01
CA PRO A 193 17.89 4.63 -2.69
C PRO A 193 17.45 5.23 -1.36
N GLN A 194 16.34 5.96 -1.38
CA GLN A 194 15.71 6.63 -0.23
C GLN A 194 14.19 6.69 -0.45
N SER A 195 13.43 7.17 0.54
CA SER A 195 11.98 7.33 0.40
C SER A 195 11.61 8.24 -0.78
N PRO A 196 10.47 7.98 -1.45
CA PRO A 196 10.00 8.80 -2.54
C PRO A 196 9.62 10.20 -2.07
N THR A 197 9.59 11.15 -3.01
CA THR A 197 9.19 12.51 -2.66
C THR A 197 7.75 12.54 -2.14
N GLY A 198 7.45 13.39 -1.17
CA GLY A 198 6.13 13.45 -0.54
C GLY A 198 5.03 13.91 -1.50
N ILE A 199 3.79 13.49 -1.23
CA ILE A 199 2.60 13.98 -1.92
C ILE A 199 2.12 15.23 -1.15
N GLY A 200 2.24 16.44 -1.73
CA GLY A 200 1.80 17.63 -1.00
C GLY A 200 1.96 18.97 -1.71
N LYS A 201 1.45 20.01 -1.06
CA LYS A 201 1.43 21.42 -1.52
C LYS A 201 2.71 22.19 -1.19
N GLY A 202 3.76 21.49 -0.77
CA GLY A 202 5.04 22.12 -0.46
C GLY A 202 5.72 22.60 -1.74
N ARG A 203 6.50 23.68 -1.65
CA ARG A 203 7.36 24.09 -2.75
C ARG A 203 8.32 22.92 -3.05
N ARG A 204 8.33 22.47 -4.30
CA ARG A 204 9.32 21.50 -4.80
C ARG A 204 10.72 21.98 -4.46
N VAL A 205 11.55 21.07 -3.96
CA VAL A 205 12.94 21.38 -3.65
C VAL A 205 13.72 21.25 -4.95
N GLU A 206 14.60 22.19 -5.26
CA GLU A 206 15.43 22.05 -6.45
C GLU A 206 16.45 20.92 -6.25
N GLY A 207 16.53 20.02 -7.22
CA GLY A 207 17.53 18.97 -7.25
C GLY A 207 18.94 19.54 -7.47
N GLU A 208 19.95 18.78 -7.06
CA GLU A 208 21.37 19.14 -7.27
C GLU A 208 21.75 19.11 -8.77
N ARG A 209 21.00 18.32 -9.56
CA ARG A 209 21.18 18.17 -11.01
C ARG A 209 19.88 18.47 -11.71
N ARG A 210 19.99 19.04 -12.90
CA ARG A 210 18.84 19.36 -13.75
C ARG A 210 19.00 18.70 -15.12
N ILE A 211 18.01 17.92 -15.52
CA ILE A 211 17.88 17.30 -16.84
C ILE A 211 17.59 18.41 -17.85
N ARG A 212 18.48 18.56 -18.85
CA ARG A 212 18.35 19.53 -19.94
C ARG A 212 18.37 18.90 -21.33
N SER A 213 18.74 17.64 -21.42
CA SER A 213 18.90 16.90 -22.67
C SER A 213 18.44 15.45 -22.54
N LEU A 214 18.27 14.78 -23.68
CA LEU A 214 17.96 13.35 -23.69
C LEU A 214 19.09 12.52 -23.06
N ALA A 215 20.35 12.91 -23.28
CA ALA A 215 21.50 12.28 -22.64
C ALA A 215 21.45 12.38 -21.10
N ASP A 216 20.95 13.48 -20.55
CA ASP A 216 20.74 13.61 -19.10
C ASP A 216 19.65 12.67 -18.60
N VAL A 217 18.55 12.50 -19.34
CA VAL A 217 17.47 11.55 -19.00
C VAL A 217 18.05 10.14 -18.93
N HIS A 218 18.86 9.75 -19.93
CA HIS A 218 19.48 8.43 -20.00
C HIS A 218 20.44 8.24 -18.83
N ALA A 219 21.35 9.19 -18.60
CA ALA A 219 22.31 9.10 -17.50
C ALA A 219 21.64 9.07 -16.10
N ALA A 220 20.53 9.78 -15.93
CA ALA A 220 19.76 9.75 -14.68
C ALA A 220 19.05 8.40 -14.48
N LEU A 221 18.44 7.86 -15.54
CA LEU A 221 17.77 6.56 -15.49
C LEU A 221 18.76 5.41 -15.31
N ASP A 222 19.89 5.43 -16.01
CA ASP A 222 20.97 4.46 -15.86
C ASP A 222 21.50 4.48 -14.42
N HIS A 223 21.71 5.67 -13.85
CA HIS A 223 22.07 5.80 -12.43
C HIS A 223 21.01 5.18 -11.53
N TYR A 224 19.73 5.46 -11.77
CA TYR A 224 18.62 4.92 -10.98
C TYR A 224 18.62 3.39 -10.99
N VAL A 225 18.62 2.78 -12.18
CA VAL A 225 18.60 1.33 -12.39
C VAL A 225 19.83 0.67 -11.77
N ASN A 226 21.02 1.21 -12.00
CA ASN A 226 22.27 0.67 -11.45
C ASN A 226 22.41 0.83 -9.93
N SER A 227 21.62 1.73 -9.33
CA SER A 227 21.61 1.95 -7.88
C SER A 227 20.61 1.05 -7.14
N ILE A 228 19.79 0.26 -7.85
CA ILE A 228 18.82 -0.66 -7.22
C ILE A 228 19.57 -1.83 -6.55
N PRO A 229 19.36 -2.08 -5.25
CA PRO A 229 19.99 -3.20 -4.54
C PRO A 229 19.22 -4.51 -4.79
N TYR A 230 19.25 -5.01 -6.03
CA TYR A 230 18.43 -6.15 -6.48
C TYR A 230 18.46 -7.38 -5.56
N ASP A 231 19.62 -7.71 -4.98
CA ASP A 231 19.79 -8.89 -4.12
C ASP A 231 19.04 -8.78 -2.77
N CYS A 232 18.65 -7.57 -2.38
CA CYS A 232 17.96 -7.30 -1.12
C CYS A 232 16.44 -7.12 -1.28
N LEU A 233 15.93 -7.13 -2.51
CA LEU A 233 14.56 -6.72 -2.82
C LEU A 233 13.72 -7.87 -3.38
N VAL A 234 12.45 -7.90 -3.00
CA VAL A 234 11.43 -8.78 -3.62
C VAL A 234 10.56 -8.05 -4.64
N ALA A 235 10.47 -6.72 -4.52
CA ALA A 235 9.68 -5.89 -5.42
C ALA A 235 10.25 -4.48 -5.60
N HIS A 236 9.95 -3.88 -6.74
CA HIS A 236 9.94 -2.43 -6.96
C HIS A 236 8.49 -1.95 -6.86
N ALA A 237 8.23 -0.84 -6.17
CA ALA A 237 6.89 -0.29 -5.99
C ALA A 237 6.81 1.17 -6.47
N THR A 238 5.73 1.50 -7.20
CA THR A 238 5.46 2.85 -7.72
C THR A 238 3.96 3.13 -7.82
N HIS A 239 3.59 4.23 -8.47
CA HIS A 239 2.20 4.59 -8.80
C HIS A 239 2.03 4.80 -10.30
N LEU A 240 1.06 4.13 -10.93
CA LEU A 240 0.64 4.42 -12.31
C LEU A 240 -0.59 5.32 -12.27
N SER A 241 -0.37 6.62 -12.47
CA SER A 241 -1.43 7.62 -12.51
C SER A 241 -2.37 7.41 -13.70
N THR A 242 -3.67 7.47 -13.46
CA THR A 242 -4.72 7.46 -14.49
C THR A 242 -4.94 8.82 -15.13
N ASP A 243 -4.29 9.87 -14.61
CA ASP A 243 -4.26 11.18 -15.28
C ASP A 243 -3.30 11.21 -16.47
N ILE A 244 -2.44 10.20 -16.66
CA ILE A 244 -1.44 10.12 -17.73
C ILE A 244 -1.97 9.34 -18.94
N ASP A 245 -1.77 9.86 -20.14
CA ASP A 245 -2.05 9.19 -21.42
C ASP A 245 -0.84 8.33 -21.87
N TYR A 246 -0.75 7.09 -21.38
CA TYR A 246 0.41 6.23 -21.67
C TYR A 246 0.45 5.78 -23.14
N ARG A 247 1.61 5.96 -23.77
CA ARG A 247 1.88 5.50 -25.14
C ARG A 247 3.37 5.30 -25.39
N VAL A 248 3.72 4.64 -26.49
CA VAL A 248 5.11 4.60 -26.94
C VAL A 248 5.53 6.00 -27.40
N VAL A 249 6.65 6.48 -26.87
CA VAL A 249 7.23 7.80 -27.15
C VAL A 249 8.63 7.61 -27.73
N GLY A 250 8.91 8.27 -28.86
CA GLY A 250 10.22 8.23 -29.49
C GLY A 250 11.21 9.24 -28.92
N GLU A 251 12.51 9.04 -29.17
CA GLU A 251 13.58 9.94 -28.70
C GLU A 251 13.41 11.37 -29.20
N THR A 252 13.08 11.57 -30.48
CA THR A 252 12.83 12.89 -31.07
C THR A 252 11.71 13.62 -30.36
N GLU A 253 10.64 12.91 -29.99
CA GLU A 253 9.48 13.49 -29.30
C GLU A 253 9.84 13.91 -27.88
N MET A 254 10.55 13.05 -27.14
CA MET A 254 11.09 13.36 -25.83
C MET A 254 12.00 14.59 -25.86
N GLU A 255 12.89 14.68 -26.86
CA GLU A 255 13.78 15.84 -27.04
C GLU A 255 13.02 17.14 -27.29
N GLN A 256 11.94 17.13 -28.08
CA GLN A 256 11.14 18.34 -28.30
C GLN A 256 10.38 18.72 -27.04
N ALA A 257 9.83 17.76 -26.31
CA ALA A 257 9.15 18.02 -25.04
C ALA A 257 10.10 18.62 -24.01
N LEU A 258 11.36 18.14 -23.91
CA LEU A 258 12.35 18.69 -22.98
C LEU A 258 12.62 20.19 -23.22
N LYS A 259 12.60 20.66 -24.47
CA LYS A 259 12.75 22.09 -24.80
C LYS A 259 11.61 22.95 -24.29
N ARG A 260 10.45 22.36 -24.04
CA ARG A 260 9.23 23.02 -23.54
C ARG A 260 9.00 22.87 -22.05
N ARG A 261 9.93 22.27 -21.29
CA ARG A 261 9.72 21.92 -19.87
C ARG A 261 9.21 23.07 -19.00
N GLU A 262 9.72 24.29 -19.22
CA GLU A 262 9.32 25.50 -18.48
C GLU A 262 7.87 25.95 -18.76
N GLN A 263 7.25 25.43 -19.82
CA GLN A 263 5.85 25.64 -20.20
C GLN A 263 5.10 24.30 -20.30
N ALA A 264 5.59 23.25 -19.63
CA ALA A 264 5.02 21.92 -19.72
C ALA A 264 3.54 21.91 -19.32
N GLY A 265 2.73 21.28 -20.17
CA GLY A 265 1.34 20.96 -19.89
C GLY A 265 1.09 19.45 -19.82
N PRO A 266 -0.17 19.02 -19.88
CA PRO A 266 -0.53 17.59 -19.89
C PRO A 266 0.19 16.78 -20.97
N GLU A 267 0.37 17.33 -22.17
CA GLU A 267 1.07 16.66 -23.28
C GLU A 267 2.53 16.35 -22.93
N GLU A 268 3.28 17.33 -22.42
CA GLU A 268 4.66 17.12 -21.95
C GLU A 268 4.74 16.10 -20.83
N ARG A 269 3.84 16.19 -19.86
CA ARG A 269 3.76 15.23 -18.75
C ARG A 269 3.63 13.80 -19.27
N ASP A 270 2.72 13.59 -20.21
CA ASP A 270 2.45 12.28 -20.78
C ASP A 270 3.65 11.75 -21.55
N ILE A 271 4.35 12.62 -22.29
CA ILE A 271 5.61 12.30 -22.98
C ILE A 271 6.69 11.89 -21.99
N TYR A 272 6.97 12.72 -20.97
CA TYR A 272 8.04 12.45 -20.01
C TYR A 272 7.80 11.16 -19.23
N ALA A 273 6.60 10.98 -18.69
CA ALA A 273 6.26 9.81 -17.89
C ALA A 273 6.29 8.54 -18.74
N SER A 274 5.72 8.57 -19.95
CA SER A 274 5.70 7.40 -20.83
C SER A 274 7.10 7.01 -21.28
N TYR A 275 7.93 7.97 -21.70
CA TYR A 275 9.29 7.70 -22.17
C TYR A 275 10.17 7.12 -21.06
N VAL A 276 10.18 7.76 -19.89
CA VAL A 276 10.99 7.32 -18.74
C VAL A 276 10.52 5.96 -18.26
N HIS A 277 9.20 5.75 -18.14
CA HIS A 277 8.66 4.50 -17.63
C HIS A 277 8.90 3.31 -18.57
N GLU A 278 8.70 3.51 -19.88
CA GLU A 278 8.94 2.47 -20.89
C GLU A 278 10.40 2.00 -20.85
N ARG A 279 11.33 2.96 -20.83
CA ARG A 279 12.76 2.69 -20.71
C ARG A 279 13.06 1.95 -19.42
N PHE A 280 12.50 2.39 -18.29
CA PHE A 280 12.68 1.72 -17.01
C PHE A 280 12.20 0.26 -17.03
N LEU A 281 11.02 -0.02 -17.61
CA LEU A 281 10.52 -1.39 -17.71
C LEU A 281 11.43 -2.28 -18.57
N HIS A 282 11.98 -1.75 -19.66
CA HIS A 282 12.96 -2.47 -20.48
C HIS A 282 14.23 -2.82 -19.68
N GLU A 283 14.77 -1.87 -18.93
CA GLU A 283 15.94 -2.09 -18.06
C GLU A 283 15.66 -3.02 -16.87
N LEU A 284 14.39 -3.21 -16.50
CA LEU A 284 13.98 -4.11 -15.43
C LEU A 284 13.85 -5.58 -15.89
N GLU A 285 13.65 -5.83 -17.18
CA GLU A 285 13.45 -7.19 -17.72
C GLU A 285 14.57 -8.19 -17.38
N PRO A 286 15.87 -7.82 -17.39
CA PRO A 286 16.95 -8.70 -16.95
C PRO A 286 16.83 -9.17 -15.49
N HIS A 287 16.11 -8.42 -14.65
CA HIS A 287 15.96 -8.67 -13.21
C HIS A 287 14.59 -9.25 -12.82
N ALA A 288 13.70 -9.49 -13.80
CA ALA A 288 12.31 -9.85 -13.54
C ALA A 288 12.11 -11.20 -12.83
N ASP A 289 13.08 -12.10 -12.90
CA ASP A 289 13.04 -13.41 -12.23
C ASP A 289 13.14 -13.29 -10.70
N THR A 290 13.78 -12.23 -10.19
CA THR A 290 13.97 -12.01 -8.75
C THR A 290 13.18 -10.83 -8.22
N LEU A 291 12.78 -9.88 -9.08
CA LEU A 291 12.10 -8.66 -8.69
C LEU A 291 10.73 -8.52 -9.37
N ALA A 292 9.67 -8.38 -8.58
CA ALA A 292 8.35 -8.03 -9.11
C ALA A 292 8.21 -6.51 -9.29
N PHE A 293 7.47 -6.07 -10.30
CA PHE A 293 7.07 -4.67 -10.47
C PHE A 293 5.66 -4.47 -9.91
N GLN A 294 5.60 -3.92 -8.71
CA GLN A 294 4.36 -3.53 -8.06
C GLN A 294 4.01 -2.09 -8.40
N PHE A 295 2.73 -1.81 -8.58
CA PHE A 295 2.25 -0.45 -8.78
C PHE A 295 0.88 -0.24 -8.16
N SER A 296 0.68 0.95 -7.63
CA SER A 296 -0.61 1.44 -7.22
C SER A 296 -1.39 2.04 -8.39
N PHE A 297 -2.72 1.89 -8.36
CA PHE A 297 -3.59 2.32 -9.44
C PHE A 297 -4.91 2.92 -8.92
N GLY A 298 -5.30 4.07 -9.47
CA GLY A 298 -6.59 4.72 -9.24
C GLY A 298 -6.71 5.56 -7.98
N ALA A 299 -5.58 5.97 -7.37
CA ALA A 299 -5.52 6.91 -6.25
C ALA A 299 -4.91 8.23 -6.72
N GLU A 300 -5.72 9.07 -7.35
CA GLU A 300 -5.21 10.24 -8.06
C GLU A 300 -5.15 11.50 -7.19
N PRO A 301 -4.18 12.40 -7.43
CA PRO A 301 -4.07 13.64 -6.67
C PRO A 301 -5.32 14.51 -6.78
N LEU A 302 -5.70 15.10 -5.64
CA LEU A 302 -6.64 16.21 -5.51
C LEU A 302 -5.92 17.39 -4.85
N PRO A 303 -6.52 18.60 -4.83
CA PRO A 303 -5.95 19.73 -4.11
C PRO A 303 -5.85 19.55 -2.58
N PHE A 304 -6.14 18.40 -1.98
CA PHE A 304 -6.18 18.24 -0.53
C PHE A 304 -5.80 16.85 -0.03
N GLU A 305 -5.91 15.80 -0.85
CA GLU A 305 -5.43 14.42 -0.61
C GLU A 305 -5.48 13.67 -1.96
N THR A 306 -5.63 12.34 -1.98
CA THR A 306 -5.97 11.58 -3.18
C THR A 306 -7.45 11.19 -3.21
N GLY A 307 -7.98 10.93 -4.40
CA GLY A 307 -9.32 10.38 -4.61
C GLY A 307 -9.29 9.10 -5.43
N SER A 308 -10.27 8.22 -5.19
CA SER A 308 -10.52 7.05 -6.04
C SER A 308 -11.02 7.51 -7.42
N ARG A 309 -10.11 7.64 -8.39
CA ARG A 309 -10.37 8.13 -9.75
C ARG A 309 -9.82 7.12 -10.75
N LEU A 310 -10.49 6.97 -11.90
CA LEU A 310 -10.10 6.03 -12.95
C LEU A 310 -10.33 6.63 -14.32
N SER A 311 -9.52 6.21 -15.27
CA SER A 311 -9.69 6.42 -16.70
C SER A 311 -9.82 5.09 -17.42
N HIS A 312 -10.92 4.89 -18.16
CA HIS A 312 -11.10 3.67 -18.97
C HIS A 312 -10.01 3.53 -20.04
N ARG A 313 -9.50 4.65 -20.55
CA ARG A 313 -8.39 4.65 -21.51
C ARG A 313 -7.12 4.07 -20.88
N THR A 314 -6.81 4.46 -19.65
CA THR A 314 -5.64 3.96 -18.93
C THR A 314 -5.72 2.46 -18.63
N LEU A 315 -6.92 1.88 -18.45
CA LEU A 315 -7.06 0.42 -18.31
C LEU A 315 -6.62 -0.33 -19.58
N ALA A 316 -6.98 0.17 -20.77
CA ALA A 316 -6.53 -0.42 -22.03
C ALA A 316 -5.01 -0.25 -22.21
N GLN A 317 -4.48 0.92 -21.89
CA GLN A 317 -3.05 1.20 -21.97
C GLN A 317 -2.22 0.36 -21.01
N LEU A 318 -2.74 0.08 -19.82
CA LEU A 318 -2.12 -0.83 -18.87
C LEU A 318 -1.99 -2.24 -19.48
N ALA A 319 -3.02 -2.72 -20.18
CA ALA A 319 -2.96 -4.01 -20.84
C ALA A 319 -1.87 -4.04 -21.93
N GLU A 320 -1.79 -3.00 -22.75
CA GLU A 320 -0.76 -2.85 -23.79
C GLU A 320 0.65 -2.74 -23.20
N MET A 321 0.82 -2.02 -22.09
CA MET A 321 2.08 -1.89 -21.38
C MET A 321 2.56 -3.25 -20.83
N VAL A 322 1.68 -3.96 -20.11
CA VAL A 322 2.00 -5.27 -19.55
C VAL A 322 2.33 -6.29 -20.66
N ALA A 323 1.59 -6.27 -21.77
CA ALA A 323 1.81 -7.18 -22.89
C ALA A 323 3.15 -6.98 -23.61
N ARG A 324 3.68 -5.75 -23.61
CA ARG A 324 4.99 -5.43 -24.22
C ARG A 324 6.18 -5.92 -23.39
N HIS A 325 5.98 -6.17 -22.10
CA HIS A 325 7.02 -6.63 -21.17
C HIS A 325 6.68 -8.01 -20.57
N PRO A 326 6.60 -9.08 -21.37
CA PRO A 326 6.11 -10.39 -20.92
C PRO A 326 6.97 -11.04 -19.83
N ARG A 327 8.22 -10.58 -19.66
CA ARG A 327 9.12 -11.06 -18.59
C ARG A 327 8.86 -10.38 -17.25
N VAL A 328 8.47 -9.10 -17.25
CA VAL A 328 8.23 -8.35 -16.01
C VAL A 328 6.99 -8.87 -15.32
N ARG A 329 7.10 -9.24 -14.04
CA ARG A 329 5.97 -9.66 -13.20
C ARG A 329 5.29 -8.44 -12.59
N PHE A 330 4.14 -8.07 -13.14
CA PHE A 330 3.34 -6.94 -12.70
C PHE A 330 2.39 -7.33 -11.57
N GLN A 331 2.25 -6.45 -10.58
CA GLN A 331 1.27 -6.61 -9.51
C GLN A 331 0.60 -5.29 -9.13
N CYS A 332 -0.74 -5.28 -9.13
CA CYS A 332 -1.53 -4.06 -8.96
C CYS A 332 -2.13 -3.93 -7.55
N PHE A 333 -1.81 -2.83 -6.85
CA PHE A 333 -2.55 -2.31 -5.70
C PHE A 333 -3.68 -1.41 -6.17
N LEU A 334 -4.94 -1.85 -6.02
CA LEU A 334 -6.09 -1.14 -6.57
C LEU A 334 -6.84 -0.33 -5.52
N ALA A 335 -6.93 0.99 -5.73
CA ALA A 335 -7.70 1.91 -4.89
C ALA A 335 -9.15 2.14 -5.35
N SER A 336 -9.61 1.51 -6.44
CA SER A 336 -10.95 1.77 -6.97
C SER A 336 -11.73 0.49 -7.25
N ARG A 337 -12.77 0.23 -6.45
CA ARG A 337 -13.65 -0.94 -6.54
C ARG A 337 -14.27 -1.11 -7.94
N PRO A 338 -14.77 -0.06 -8.61
CA PRO A 338 -15.29 -0.17 -9.98
C PRO A 338 -14.32 -0.74 -11.03
N ALA A 339 -13.00 -0.63 -10.83
CA ALA A 339 -12.02 -1.23 -11.77
C ALA A 339 -11.71 -2.71 -11.49
N ASN A 340 -12.18 -3.28 -10.38
CA ASN A 340 -11.74 -4.61 -9.97
C ASN A 340 -12.12 -5.68 -11.01
N GLN A 341 -13.33 -5.62 -11.56
CA GLN A 341 -13.78 -6.56 -12.60
C GLN A 341 -12.93 -6.46 -13.87
N ALA A 342 -12.65 -5.23 -14.30
CA ALA A 342 -11.83 -4.97 -15.48
C ALA A 342 -10.40 -5.51 -15.29
N LEU A 343 -9.80 -5.25 -14.13
CA LEU A 343 -8.48 -5.76 -13.78
C LEU A 343 -8.46 -7.28 -13.61
N CYS A 344 -9.55 -7.89 -13.14
CA CYS A 344 -9.67 -9.35 -13.12
C CYS A 344 -9.65 -9.92 -14.54
N THR A 345 -10.35 -9.31 -15.48
CA THR A 345 -10.30 -9.71 -16.90
C THR A 345 -8.88 -9.57 -17.45
N LEU A 346 -8.19 -8.46 -17.19
CA LEU A 346 -6.80 -8.28 -17.64
C LEU A 346 -5.87 -9.33 -17.04
N ALA A 347 -5.96 -9.62 -15.73
CA ALA A 347 -5.09 -10.59 -15.07
C ALA A 347 -5.31 -12.05 -15.54
N ARG A 348 -6.49 -12.36 -16.10
CA ARG A 348 -6.78 -13.66 -16.75
C ARG A 348 -6.12 -13.78 -18.12
N GLU A 349 -6.11 -12.69 -18.89
CA GLU A 349 -5.58 -12.67 -20.25
C GLU A 349 -4.08 -12.35 -20.31
N LEU A 350 -3.51 -11.78 -19.25
CA LEU A 350 -2.09 -11.40 -19.15
C LEU A 350 -1.35 -12.28 -18.13
N PRO A 351 -0.56 -13.28 -18.57
CA PRO A 351 0.14 -14.22 -17.69
C PRO A 351 1.06 -13.57 -16.66
N ASN A 352 1.58 -12.39 -16.95
CA ASN A 352 2.51 -11.64 -16.11
C ASN A 352 1.85 -10.56 -15.25
N LEU A 353 0.51 -10.46 -15.21
CA LEU A 353 -0.23 -9.57 -14.30
C LEU A 353 -0.90 -10.35 -13.16
N SER A 354 -0.78 -9.83 -11.94
CA SER A 354 -1.46 -10.31 -10.72
C SER A 354 -2.06 -9.15 -9.92
N LEU A 355 -3.01 -9.45 -9.02
CA LEU A 355 -3.65 -8.44 -8.16
C LEU A 355 -3.32 -8.69 -6.69
N ILE A 356 -3.27 -7.65 -5.87
CA ILE A 356 -2.94 -7.77 -4.45
C ILE A 356 -3.90 -6.97 -3.57
N GLY A 357 -4.43 -7.66 -2.55
CA GLY A 357 -5.24 -7.17 -1.45
C GLY A 357 -6.36 -6.19 -1.84
N CYS A 358 -6.73 -5.37 -0.86
CA CYS A 358 -7.58 -4.19 -1.02
C CYS A 358 -6.74 -3.00 -0.57
N TRP A 359 -6.63 -1.95 -1.38
CA TRP A 359 -5.72 -0.83 -1.09
C TRP A 359 -6.48 0.45 -0.80
N TRP A 360 -6.04 1.22 0.22
CA TRP A 360 -6.44 2.60 0.45
C TRP A 360 -7.96 2.81 0.38
N HIS A 361 -8.48 3.45 -0.69
CA HIS A 361 -9.90 3.73 -0.90
C HIS A 361 -10.77 2.49 -1.14
N ASN A 362 -10.18 1.29 -1.22
CA ASN A 362 -10.86 -0.01 -1.23
C ASN A 362 -10.83 -0.75 0.11
N PHE A 363 -10.16 -0.23 1.14
CA PHE A 363 -10.06 -0.90 2.44
C PHE A 363 -11.27 -0.59 3.35
N PHE A 364 -12.47 -0.90 2.86
CA PHE A 364 -13.73 -0.79 3.61
C PHE A 364 -14.43 -2.15 3.64
N PRO A 365 -15.12 -2.56 4.72
CA PRO A 365 -15.70 -3.89 4.86
C PRO A 365 -16.55 -4.33 3.65
N ASP A 366 -17.43 -3.46 3.15
CA ASP A 366 -18.24 -3.74 1.96
C ASP A 366 -17.39 -3.91 0.69
N ALA A 367 -16.43 -3.01 0.47
CA ALA A 367 -15.55 -3.07 -0.68
C ALA A 367 -14.65 -4.32 -0.64
N ILE A 368 -14.12 -4.69 0.53
CA ILE A 368 -13.33 -5.91 0.73
C ILE A 368 -14.15 -7.15 0.35
N ARG A 369 -15.40 -7.25 0.81
CA ARG A 369 -16.27 -8.39 0.47
C ARG A 369 -16.51 -8.51 -1.04
N GLU A 370 -16.77 -7.38 -1.71
CA GLU A 370 -17.02 -7.35 -3.15
C GLU A 370 -15.76 -7.70 -3.95
N VAL A 371 -14.63 -7.03 -3.66
CA VAL A 371 -13.34 -7.27 -4.33
C VAL A 371 -12.89 -8.72 -4.15
N MET A 372 -12.91 -9.25 -2.93
CA MET A 372 -12.49 -10.63 -2.67
C MET A 372 -13.47 -11.64 -3.27
N GLY A 373 -14.79 -11.39 -3.18
CA GLY A 373 -15.79 -12.25 -3.78
C GLY A 373 -15.64 -12.35 -5.30
N GLU A 374 -15.47 -11.22 -5.97
CA GLU A 374 -15.28 -11.16 -7.42
C GLU A 374 -13.97 -11.84 -7.86
N ARG A 375 -12.85 -11.59 -7.16
CA ARG A 375 -11.57 -12.23 -7.46
C ARG A 375 -11.60 -13.74 -7.24
N LEU A 376 -12.30 -14.24 -6.22
CA LEU A 376 -12.47 -15.68 -5.99
C LEU A 376 -13.33 -16.36 -7.06
N ASP A 377 -14.21 -15.62 -7.73
CA ASP A 377 -15.03 -16.16 -8.83
C ASP A 377 -14.29 -16.06 -10.19
N MET A 378 -13.40 -15.07 -10.37
CA MET A 378 -12.78 -14.78 -11.66
C MET A 378 -11.32 -15.23 -11.82
N LEU A 379 -10.53 -15.26 -10.74
CA LEU A 379 -9.08 -15.43 -10.83
C LEU A 379 -8.63 -16.80 -10.28
N PRO A 380 -7.62 -17.42 -10.92
CA PRO A 380 -6.85 -18.49 -10.29
C PRO A 380 -6.22 -18.04 -8.96
N LEU A 381 -5.97 -18.99 -8.06
CA LEU A 381 -5.42 -18.68 -6.73
C LEU A 381 -4.01 -18.04 -6.83
N ASN A 382 -3.19 -18.53 -7.76
CA ASN A 382 -1.84 -18.04 -8.05
C ASN A 382 -1.82 -16.76 -8.92
N LYS A 383 -2.92 -16.02 -9.00
CA LYS A 383 -3.02 -14.71 -9.66
C LYS A 383 -3.36 -13.57 -8.70
N GLN A 384 -3.48 -13.89 -7.41
CA GLN A 384 -3.86 -12.93 -6.41
C GLN A 384 -3.17 -13.17 -5.07
N ILE A 385 -2.87 -12.07 -4.38
CA ILE A 385 -2.48 -12.05 -2.97
C ILE A 385 -3.65 -11.48 -2.18
N GLY A 386 -4.06 -12.15 -1.12
CA GLY A 386 -5.24 -11.77 -0.33
C GLY A 386 -5.01 -10.63 0.65
N PHE A 387 -3.76 -10.40 1.10
CA PHE A 387 -3.47 -9.43 2.15
C PHE A 387 -2.14 -8.68 1.96
N PHE A 388 -2.20 -7.41 2.30
CA PHE A 388 -1.09 -6.58 2.73
C PHE A 388 -1.68 -5.49 3.63
N SER A 389 -0.88 -4.96 4.55
CA SER A 389 -1.38 -4.04 5.56
C SER A 389 -1.27 -2.59 5.12
N ASP A 390 -0.20 -2.18 4.44
CA ASP A 390 0.02 -0.76 4.12
C ASP A 390 -0.11 0.12 5.38
N ALA A 391 0.47 -0.35 6.49
CA ALA A 391 0.32 0.22 7.83
C ALA A 391 1.65 0.79 8.34
N TYR A 392 1.58 1.73 9.28
CA TYR A 392 2.76 2.44 9.78
C TYR A 392 3.21 1.95 11.17
N CYS A 393 2.41 1.10 11.82
CA CYS A 393 2.71 0.41 13.07
C CYS A 393 1.97 -0.94 13.14
N VAL A 394 2.43 -1.86 13.99
CA VAL A 394 1.84 -3.21 14.11
C VAL A 394 0.41 -3.21 14.63
N GLU A 395 -0.02 -2.21 15.37
CA GLU A 395 -1.41 -2.02 15.75
C GLU A 395 -2.28 -1.82 14.51
N GLY A 396 -1.82 -1.00 13.56
CA GLY A 396 -2.47 -0.82 12.26
C GLY A 396 -2.51 -2.13 11.46
N VAL A 397 -1.43 -2.90 11.47
CA VAL A 397 -1.37 -4.25 10.86
C VAL A 397 -2.44 -5.15 11.48
N TYR A 398 -2.52 -5.19 12.82
CA TYR A 398 -3.49 -6.01 13.56
C TYR A 398 -4.94 -5.64 13.23
N GLY A 399 -5.28 -4.35 13.28
CA GLY A 399 -6.62 -3.87 12.94
C GLY A 399 -7.01 -4.24 11.51
N LYS A 400 -6.12 -4.05 10.55
CA LYS A 400 -6.36 -4.36 9.14
C LYS A 400 -6.47 -5.86 8.86
N ALA A 401 -5.55 -6.67 9.39
CA ALA A 401 -5.59 -8.14 9.24
C ALA A 401 -6.87 -8.74 9.84
N THR A 402 -7.27 -8.26 11.02
CA THR A 402 -8.51 -8.69 11.69
C THR A 402 -9.74 -8.32 10.88
N LEU A 403 -9.81 -7.09 10.35
CA LEU A 403 -10.90 -6.67 9.47
C LEU A 403 -10.97 -7.51 8.19
N LEU A 404 -9.83 -7.77 7.55
CA LEU A 404 -9.77 -8.61 6.35
C LEU A 404 -10.31 -10.02 6.68
N ARG A 405 -9.82 -10.68 7.73
CA ARG A 405 -10.26 -12.03 8.12
C ARG A 405 -11.77 -12.09 8.34
N LYS A 406 -12.35 -11.10 9.04
CA LYS A 406 -13.81 -10.99 9.22
C LYS A 406 -14.56 -10.92 7.90
N GLN A 407 -14.07 -10.11 6.94
CA GLN A 407 -14.74 -9.98 5.65
C GLN A 407 -14.54 -11.22 4.77
N LEU A 408 -13.35 -11.81 4.78
CA LEU A 408 -13.05 -13.03 4.03
C LEU A 408 -13.87 -14.21 4.57
N ALA A 409 -14.04 -14.32 5.90
CA ALA A 409 -14.91 -15.32 6.53
C ALA A 409 -16.35 -15.19 6.04
N ALA A 410 -16.87 -13.96 5.95
CA ALA A 410 -18.21 -13.72 5.41
C ALA A 410 -18.35 -14.16 3.94
N VAL A 411 -17.35 -13.84 3.11
CA VAL A 411 -17.32 -14.25 1.69
C VAL A 411 -17.27 -15.76 1.57
N LEU A 412 -16.33 -16.43 2.24
CA LEU A 412 -16.16 -17.89 2.19
C LEU A 412 -17.38 -18.62 2.76
N SER A 413 -17.98 -18.13 3.84
CA SER A 413 -19.20 -18.71 4.40
C SER A 413 -20.37 -18.66 3.41
N ASP A 414 -20.47 -17.60 2.60
CA ASP A 414 -21.45 -17.54 1.52
C ASP A 414 -21.20 -18.61 0.44
N ARG A 415 -19.93 -18.81 0.07
CA ARG A 415 -19.52 -19.87 -0.87
C ARG A 415 -19.83 -21.28 -0.33
N ILE A 416 -19.64 -21.50 0.96
CA ILE A 416 -19.99 -22.76 1.62
C ILE A 416 -21.51 -22.98 1.61
N ARG A 417 -22.29 -21.97 1.99
CA ARG A 417 -23.77 -22.07 2.05
C ARG A 417 -24.39 -22.41 0.69
N ARG A 418 -23.84 -21.89 -0.41
CA ARG A 418 -24.32 -22.18 -1.77
C ARG A 418 -23.78 -23.48 -2.36
N GLY A 419 -22.99 -24.23 -1.60
CA GLY A 419 -22.41 -25.50 -2.03
C GLY A 419 -21.27 -25.36 -3.04
N GLN A 420 -20.65 -24.18 -3.16
CA GLN A 420 -19.50 -24.00 -4.04
C GLN A 420 -18.22 -24.52 -3.41
N TYR A 421 -18.06 -24.36 -2.08
CA TYR A 421 -16.92 -24.88 -1.32
C TYR A 421 -17.39 -25.72 -0.14
N SER A 422 -16.62 -26.73 0.23
CA SER A 422 -16.58 -27.27 1.58
C SER A 422 -15.82 -26.34 2.54
N MET A 423 -15.90 -26.59 3.85
CA MET A 423 -15.08 -25.88 4.84
C MET A 423 -13.59 -26.06 4.56
N GLU A 424 -13.17 -27.29 4.25
CA GLU A 424 -11.77 -27.63 3.96
C GLU A 424 -11.26 -26.87 2.74
N GLU A 425 -12.01 -26.87 1.64
CA GLU A 425 -11.66 -26.11 0.43
C GLU A 425 -11.58 -24.61 0.70
N ALA A 426 -12.52 -24.05 1.46
CA ALA A 426 -12.52 -22.63 1.80
C ALA A 426 -11.25 -22.22 2.57
N LEU A 427 -10.83 -23.01 3.56
CA LEU A 427 -9.61 -22.75 4.31
C LEU A 427 -8.34 -22.99 3.48
N SER A 428 -8.33 -24.02 2.63
CA SER A 428 -7.22 -24.26 1.70
C SER A 428 -7.05 -23.13 0.68
N ILE A 429 -8.14 -22.62 0.11
CA ILE A 429 -8.16 -21.47 -0.79
C ILE A 429 -7.64 -20.21 -0.08
N ALA A 430 -8.10 -19.97 1.14
CA ALA A 430 -7.62 -18.85 1.94
C ALA A 430 -6.13 -18.96 2.23
N ARG A 431 -5.64 -20.16 2.59
CA ARG A 431 -4.22 -20.43 2.83
C ARG A 431 -3.40 -20.11 1.58
N GLU A 432 -3.88 -20.50 0.41
CA GLU A 432 -3.20 -20.22 -0.85
C GLU A 432 -3.00 -18.71 -1.05
N ILE A 433 -4.09 -17.92 -1.01
CA ILE A 433 -4.00 -16.48 -1.31
C ILE A 433 -3.35 -15.65 -0.19
N LEU A 434 -3.38 -16.11 1.07
CA LEU A 434 -2.81 -15.40 2.22
C LEU A 434 -1.34 -15.75 2.49
N PHE A 435 -0.87 -16.91 2.00
CA PHE A 435 0.45 -17.43 2.35
C PHE A 435 1.23 -18.00 1.17
N GLU A 436 0.65 -18.81 0.29
CA GLU A 436 1.41 -19.46 -0.80
C GLU A 436 1.60 -18.56 -2.02
N SER A 437 0.56 -17.87 -2.48
CA SER A 437 0.62 -16.92 -3.58
C SER A 437 1.64 -15.79 -3.37
N PRO A 438 1.78 -15.18 -2.17
CA PRO A 438 2.87 -14.22 -1.92
C PRO A 438 4.28 -14.79 -2.16
N GLN A 439 4.51 -16.07 -1.85
CA GLN A 439 5.79 -16.72 -2.05
C GLN A 439 6.05 -16.96 -3.55
N SER A 440 5.05 -17.46 -4.28
CA SER A 440 5.21 -17.76 -5.71
C SER A 440 5.21 -16.52 -6.61
N LEU A 441 4.37 -15.52 -6.30
CA LEU A 441 4.25 -14.29 -7.11
C LEU A 441 5.37 -13.30 -6.86
N LEU A 442 5.83 -13.16 -5.60
CA LEU A 442 6.82 -12.14 -5.21
C LEU A 442 8.17 -12.74 -4.77
N GLY A 443 8.30 -14.05 -4.61
CA GLY A 443 9.53 -14.66 -4.09
C GLY A 443 9.76 -14.41 -2.59
N ILE A 444 8.70 -14.04 -1.86
CA ILE A 444 8.78 -13.83 -0.40
C ILE A 444 9.16 -15.14 0.27
N ARG A 445 10.10 -15.09 1.20
CA ARG A 445 10.58 -16.27 1.93
C ARG A 445 10.05 -16.20 3.36
N PRO A 446 9.12 -17.09 3.75
CA PRO A 446 8.58 -17.07 5.09
C PRO A 446 9.68 -17.40 6.11
N ARG A 447 9.59 -16.80 7.30
CA ARG A 447 10.45 -17.19 8.42
C ARG A 447 10.16 -18.65 8.79
N SER A 448 11.23 -19.43 8.94
CA SER A 448 11.15 -20.76 9.55
C SER A 448 10.82 -20.60 11.03
N VAL A 449 9.72 -21.20 11.48
CA VAL A 449 9.47 -21.36 12.92
C VAL A 449 9.98 -22.74 13.27
N THR A 450 11.16 -22.76 13.89
CA THR A 450 11.70 -23.93 14.57
C THR A 450 10.91 -24.22 15.83
#